data_AF-A0A536TAR9-F1
#
_entry.id   AF-A0A536TAR9-F1
#
_cell.length_a   1.000
_cell.length_b   1.000
_cell.length_c   1.000
_cell.angle_alpha   90.00
_cell.angle_beta   90.00
_cell.angle_gamma   90.00
#
_symmetry.space_group_name_H-M   'P 1'
#
loop_
_entity.id
_entity.type
_entity.pdbx_description
1 polymer ?
#
loop_
_entity_poly.entity_id
_entity_poly.type
_entity_poly.pdbx_seq_one_letter_code
_entity_poly.pdbx_strand_id
1 'polypeptide(L)'
;MKRAHERERRTRGKRIPGERVEAPLVWTFDGPFATCLQDMEDTFRRAIVQVGDVSKIAVQIDLSLPALKPRVEAGEAIQPAWGHFVDRLSQRYGLPARPRVRHLKVAGPLATMVIAYRS
;
A
#
# COMPACT_ATOMS: atom_id res chain seq x y z
N MET A 1 -9.28 45.34 -34.84
CA MET A 1 -8.47 44.11 -35.04
C MET A 1 -8.44 43.33 -33.71
N LYS A 2 -8.86 42.05 -33.73
CA LYS A 2 -8.68 40.95 -32.74
C LYS A 2 -9.39 41.09 -31.37
N ARG A 3 -10.49 40.35 -31.15
CA ARG A 3 -10.61 38.97 -30.56
C ARG A 3 -10.28 38.96 -29.05
N ALA A 4 -11.23 38.78 -28.12
CA ALA A 4 -12.03 37.59 -27.75
C ALA A 4 -11.54 36.98 -26.41
N HIS A 5 -12.47 36.35 -25.69
CA HIS A 5 -12.39 35.58 -24.42
C HIS A 5 -12.63 36.43 -23.15
N GLU A 6 -13.85 36.56 -22.63
CA GLU A 6 -14.83 35.53 -22.23
C GLU A 6 -14.34 34.64 -21.07
N ARG A 7 -14.92 34.91 -19.89
CA ARG A 7 -15.30 33.99 -18.80
C ARG A 7 -14.41 32.77 -18.52
N GLU A 8 -13.91 32.72 -17.29
CA GLU A 8 -14.07 31.56 -16.39
C GLU A 8 -13.84 32.01 -14.94
N ARG A 9 -14.89 32.42 -14.23
CA ARG A 9 -15.64 31.57 -13.28
C ARG A 9 -14.78 30.53 -12.57
N ARG A 10 -14.52 30.84 -11.29
CA ARG A 10 -14.69 29.94 -10.12
C ARG A 10 -14.47 28.45 -10.40
N THR A 11 -13.43 27.90 -9.78
CA THR A 11 -13.62 26.98 -8.65
C THR A 11 -12.34 26.94 -7.82
N ARG A 12 -12.27 27.85 -6.84
CA ARG A 12 -11.56 27.59 -5.59
C ARG A 12 -12.09 26.23 -5.12
N GLY A 13 -11.26 25.19 -5.17
CA GLY A 13 -11.63 23.83 -4.79
C GLY A 13 -12.44 23.89 -3.50
N LYS A 14 -13.70 23.49 -3.58
CA LYS A 14 -14.62 23.48 -2.46
C LYS A 14 -14.06 22.42 -1.51
N ARG A 15 -13.26 22.83 -0.51
CA ARG A 15 -12.97 21.97 0.65
C ARG A 15 -14.34 21.70 1.26
N ILE A 16 -14.87 20.50 1.04
CA ILE A 16 -16.08 20.03 1.67
C ILE A 16 -15.72 19.91 3.16
N PRO A 17 -16.22 20.79 4.04
CA PRO A 17 -15.94 20.68 5.46
C PRO A 17 -16.79 19.51 5.97
N GLY A 18 -16.17 18.37 6.28
CA GLY A 18 -16.86 17.25 6.92
C GLY A 18 -16.57 15.86 6.37
N GLU A 19 -15.83 15.71 5.27
CA GLU A 19 -15.38 14.37 4.88
C GLU A 19 -14.27 13.94 5.84
N ARG A 20 -14.62 13.10 6.82
CA ARG A 20 -13.64 12.48 7.71
C ARG A 20 -12.75 11.60 6.84
N VAL A 21 -11.56 12.07 6.51
CA VAL A 21 -10.52 11.23 5.92
C VAL A 21 -10.19 10.17 6.96
N GLU A 22 -10.63 8.94 6.73
CA GLU A 22 -10.29 7.82 7.58
C GLU A 22 -8.77 7.66 7.62
N ALA A 23 -8.22 7.51 8.84
CA ALA A 23 -6.79 7.29 9.01
C ALA A 23 -6.40 5.96 8.34
N PRO A 24 -5.28 5.90 7.61
CA PRO A 24 -4.87 4.67 6.95
C PRO A 24 -4.64 3.57 7.97
N LEU A 25 -4.93 2.33 7.57
CA LEU A 25 -4.60 1.16 8.38
C LEU A 25 -3.12 0.83 8.16
N VAL A 26 -2.40 0.61 9.26
CA VAL A 26 -0.95 0.40 9.24
C VAL A 26 -0.59 -0.79 10.12
N TRP A 27 0.15 -1.74 9.54
CA TRP A 27 0.70 -2.89 10.27
C TRP A 27 2.16 -3.09 9.95
N THR A 28 2.94 -3.47 10.96
CA THR A 28 4.37 -3.77 10.86
C THR A 28 4.60 -5.26 11.04
N PHE A 29 5.52 -5.82 10.26
CA PHE A 29 5.85 -7.24 10.26
C PHE A 29 7.35 -7.40 10.45
N ASP A 30 7.72 -8.29 11.35
CA ASP A 30 9.11 -8.63 11.63
C ASP A 30 9.22 -10.11 12.02
N GLY A 31 10.41 -10.68 11.90
CA GLY A 31 10.66 -12.12 12.00
C GLY A 31 10.95 -12.81 10.65
N PRO A 32 10.87 -14.15 10.57
CA PRO A 32 11.19 -14.89 9.34
C PRO A 32 10.39 -14.38 8.14
N PHE A 33 11.04 -14.25 6.97
CA PHE A 33 10.46 -13.62 5.78
C PHE A 33 9.20 -14.35 5.31
N ALA A 34 9.24 -15.68 5.24
CA ALA A 34 8.10 -16.49 4.81
C ALA A 34 6.87 -16.30 5.72
N THR A 35 7.08 -16.24 7.04
CA THR A 35 6.02 -15.97 8.02
C THR A 35 5.47 -14.55 7.83
N CYS A 36 6.33 -13.55 7.65
CA CYS A 36 5.88 -12.18 7.37
C CYS A 36 5.00 -12.11 6.12
N LEU A 37 5.32 -12.85 5.05
CA LEU A 37 4.47 -12.91 3.84
C LEU A 37 3.08 -13.47 4.15
N GLN A 38 3.00 -14.54 4.94
CA GLN A 38 1.73 -15.16 5.33
C GLN A 38 0.89 -14.21 6.20
N ASP A 39 1.51 -13.59 7.19
CA ASP A 39 0.85 -12.66 8.12
C ASP A 39 0.37 -11.40 7.38
N MET A 40 1.16 -10.90 6.44
CA MET A 40 0.76 -9.79 5.56
C MET A 40 -0.45 -10.16 4.71
N GLU A 41 -0.48 -11.35 4.11
CA GLU A 41 -1.61 -11.81 3.28
C GLU A 41 -2.88 -12.03 4.13
N ASP A 42 -2.77 -12.58 5.35
CA ASP A 42 -3.90 -12.69 6.28
C ASP A 42 -4.42 -11.32 6.73
N THR A 43 -3.51 -10.42 7.12
CA THR A 43 -3.85 -9.05 7.52
C THR A 43 -4.58 -8.32 6.39
N PHE A 44 -4.09 -8.45 5.16
CA PHE A 44 -4.73 -7.85 4.00
C PHE A 44 -6.14 -8.42 3.76
N ARG A 45 -6.33 -9.74 3.86
CA ARG A 45 -7.65 -10.36 3.76
C ARG A 45 -8.64 -9.83 4.81
N ARG A 46 -8.21 -9.69 6.05
CA ARG A 46 -9.05 -9.13 7.13
C ARG A 46 -9.38 -7.67 6.88
N ALA A 47 -8.40 -6.88 6.44
CA ALA A 47 -8.61 -5.48 6.10
C ALA A 47 -9.62 -5.31 4.98
N ILE A 48 -9.55 -6.14 3.93
CA ILE A 48 -10.54 -6.15 2.83
C ILE A 48 -11.95 -6.39 3.38
N VAL A 49 -12.12 -7.40 4.24
CA VAL A 49 -13.43 -7.72 4.83
C VAL A 49 -13.93 -6.56 5.69
N GLN A 50 -13.04 -5.92 6.46
CA GLN A 50 -13.40 -4.78 7.29
C GLN A 50 -13.80 -3.54 6.48
N VAL A 51 -13.12 -3.27 5.37
CA VAL A 51 -13.41 -2.10 4.52
C VAL A 51 -14.66 -2.32 3.67
N GLY A 52 -14.96 -3.56 3.29
CA GLY A 52 -16.16 -3.93 2.54
C GLY A 52 -16.15 -3.55 1.05
N ASP A 53 -15.31 -2.59 0.64
CA ASP A 53 -15.13 -2.18 -0.75
C ASP A 53 -13.64 -2.02 -1.12
N VAL A 54 -13.09 -3.05 -1.78
CA VAL A 54 -11.68 -3.09 -2.19
C VAL A 54 -11.37 -2.09 -3.31
N SER A 55 -12.38 -1.67 -4.08
CA SER A 55 -12.17 -0.66 -5.12
C SER A 55 -11.76 0.69 -4.54
N LYS A 56 -12.05 0.92 -3.24
CA LYS A 56 -11.75 2.14 -2.50
C LYS A 56 -10.45 2.10 -1.71
N ILE A 57 -9.57 1.13 -1.93
CA ILE A 57 -8.29 1.09 -1.23
C ILE A 57 -7.08 1.23 -2.17
N ALA A 58 -5.99 1.74 -1.60
CA ALA A 58 -4.65 1.72 -2.16
C ALA A 58 -3.71 1.06 -1.15
N VAL A 59 -2.83 0.19 -1.63
CA VAL A 59 -1.91 -0.57 -0.78
C VAL A 59 -0.48 -0.10 -1.05
N GLN A 60 0.25 0.22 0.01
CA GLN A 60 1.69 0.42 -0.01
C GLN A 60 2.37 -0.58 0.92
N ILE A 61 3.51 -1.12 0.49
CA ILE A 61 4.37 -1.96 1.31
C ILE A 61 5.74 -1.32 1.37
N ASP A 62 6.12 -0.91 2.56
CA ASP A 62 7.46 -0.41 2.85
C ASP A 62 8.33 -1.58 3.33
N LEU A 63 9.44 -1.83 2.65
CA LEU A 63 10.37 -2.91 2.98
C LEU A 63 11.69 -2.32 3.47
N SER A 64 12.11 -2.64 4.69
CA SER A 64 13.39 -2.17 5.23
C SER A 64 14.53 -3.00 4.65
N LEU A 65 15.41 -2.36 3.86
CA LEU A 65 16.61 -3.01 3.32
C LEU A 65 17.59 -3.43 4.43
N PRO A 66 17.82 -2.61 5.49
CA PRO A 66 18.63 -3.05 6.63
C PRO A 66 18.09 -4.30 7.32
N ALA A 67 16.77 -4.47 7.46
CA ALA A 67 16.17 -5.67 8.02
C ALA A 67 16.18 -6.85 7.03
N LEU A 68 16.03 -6.59 5.74
CA LEU A 68 16.04 -7.64 4.71
C LEU A 68 17.44 -8.28 4.53
N LYS A 69 18.50 -7.48 4.60
CA LYS A 69 19.89 -7.93 4.39
C LYS A 69 20.28 -9.17 5.22
N PRO A 70 20.15 -9.20 6.56
CA PRO A 70 20.54 -10.37 7.34
C PRO A 70 19.75 -11.64 7.00
N ARG A 71 18.51 -11.51 6.47
CA ARG A 71 17.69 -12.65 6.06
C ARG A 71 18.18 -13.26 4.73
N VAL A 72 18.60 -12.40 3.81
CA VAL A 72 19.28 -12.84 2.57
C VAL A 72 20.58 -13.55 2.94
N GLU A 73 21.35 -12.99 3.86
CA GLU A 73 22.61 -13.59 4.33
C GLU A 73 22.39 -14.92 5.07
N ALA A 74 21.27 -15.07 5.78
CA ALA A 74 20.84 -16.32 6.41
C ALA A 74 20.32 -17.38 5.40
N GLY A 75 20.26 -17.05 4.11
CA GLY A 75 19.80 -17.99 3.07
C GLY A 75 18.29 -18.15 3.00
N GLU A 76 17.51 -17.19 3.54
CA GLU A 76 16.06 -17.24 3.39
C GLU A 76 15.64 -17.12 1.92
N ALA A 77 14.61 -17.88 1.53
CA ALA A 77 14.07 -17.88 0.17
C ALA A 77 13.25 -16.61 -0.13
N ILE A 78 13.93 -15.47 -0.27
CA ILE A 78 13.29 -14.17 -0.53
C ILE A 78 12.65 -14.15 -1.92
N GLN A 79 13.41 -14.56 -2.93
CA GLN A 79 12.92 -14.74 -4.30
C GLN A 79 12.82 -16.24 -4.60
N PRO A 80 11.76 -16.70 -5.30
CA PRO A 80 10.70 -15.91 -5.93
C PRO A 80 9.51 -15.56 -5.00
N ALA A 81 9.59 -15.92 -3.71
CA ALA A 81 8.47 -15.80 -2.76
C ALA A 81 7.87 -14.39 -2.69
N TRP A 82 8.72 -13.36 -2.65
CA TRP A 82 8.30 -11.95 -2.68
C TRP A 82 7.48 -11.60 -3.93
N GLY A 83 7.98 -11.98 -5.11
CA GLY A 83 7.29 -11.71 -6.38
C GLY A 83 5.91 -12.35 -6.42
N HIS A 84 5.84 -13.64 -6.07
CA HIS A 84 4.56 -14.35 -6.01
C HIS A 84 3.58 -13.73 -5.02
N PHE A 85 4.05 -13.24 -3.88
CA PHE A 85 3.20 -12.54 -2.92
C PHE A 85 2.61 -11.24 -3.51
N VAL A 86 3.43 -10.37 -4.12
CA VAL A 86 2.95 -9.12 -4.74
C VAL A 86 1.99 -9.39 -5.90
N ASP A 87 2.24 -10.44 -6.69
CA ASP A 87 1.34 -10.86 -7.76
C ASP A 87 -0.01 -11.35 -7.21
N ARG A 88 -0.01 -12.16 -6.14
CA ARG A 88 -1.25 -12.58 -5.48
C ARG A 88 -2.05 -11.40 -4.97
N LEU A 89 -1.41 -10.43 -4.30
CA LEU A 89 -2.08 -9.21 -3.85
C LEU A 89 -2.74 -8.45 -5.02
N SER A 90 -2.02 -8.33 -6.14
CA SER A 90 -2.46 -7.58 -7.31
C SER A 90 -3.60 -8.25 -8.07
N GLN A 91 -3.57 -9.58 -8.21
CA GLN A 91 -4.44 -10.32 -9.11
C GLN A 91 -5.65 -10.94 -8.41
N ARG A 92 -5.48 -11.41 -7.17
CA ARG A 92 -6.49 -12.26 -6.52
C ARG A 92 -7.60 -11.48 -5.83
N TYR A 93 -7.32 -10.26 -5.38
CA TYR A 93 -8.20 -9.53 -4.47
C TYR A 93 -8.96 -8.37 -5.12
N GLY A 94 -8.85 -8.19 -6.43
CA GLY A 94 -9.59 -7.12 -7.13
C GLY A 94 -9.10 -5.72 -6.77
N LEU A 95 -7.82 -5.58 -6.39
CA LEU A 95 -7.24 -4.27 -6.15
C LEU A 95 -7.32 -3.43 -7.44
N PRO A 96 -7.77 -2.17 -7.34
CA PRO A 96 -7.90 -1.27 -8.49
C PRO A 96 -6.54 -0.83 -9.07
N ALA A 97 -5.45 -1.04 -8.32
CA ALA A 97 -4.08 -0.82 -8.78
C ALA A 97 -3.12 -1.78 -8.06
N ARG A 98 -1.98 -2.08 -8.67
CA ARG A 98 -0.94 -2.91 -8.02
C ARG A 98 -0.46 -2.26 -6.72
N PRO A 99 -0.13 -3.05 -5.67
CA PRO A 99 0.49 -2.53 -4.46
C PRO A 99 1.77 -1.77 -4.79
N ARG A 100 1.93 -0.59 -4.19
CA ARG A 100 3.16 0.19 -4.31
C ARG A 100 4.20 -0.37 -3.36
N VAL A 101 5.34 -0.81 -3.87
CA VAL A 101 6.47 -1.26 -3.03
C VAL A 101 7.47 -0.13 -2.91
N ARG A 102 7.88 0.19 -1.68
CA ARG A 102 8.92 1.18 -1.39
C ARG A 102 10.03 0.55 -0.56
N HIS A 103 11.26 0.67 -1.02
CA HIS A 103 12.43 0.19 -0.31
C HIS A 103 12.97 1.29 0.61
N LEU A 104 13.07 1.00 1.90
CA LEU A 104 13.56 1.92 2.91
C LEU A 104 15.02 1.62 3.24
N LYS A 105 15.83 2.68 3.31
CA LYS A 105 17.25 2.61 3.73
C LYS A 105 17.44 2.76 5.23
N VAL A 106 16.36 3.00 5.97
CA VAL A 106 16.38 3.17 7.42
C VAL A 106 16.11 1.84 8.13
N ALA A 107 16.72 1.66 9.30
CA ALA A 107 16.45 0.52 10.15
C ALA A 107 15.02 0.58 10.72
N GLY A 108 14.41 -0.58 10.90
CA GLY A 108 13.03 -0.73 11.37
C GLY A 108 12.53 -2.17 11.18
N PRO A 109 11.22 -2.41 11.33
CA PRO A 109 10.61 -3.70 11.02
C PRO A 109 10.90 -4.12 9.58
N LEU A 110 10.88 -5.43 9.31
CA LEU A 110 11.11 -5.97 7.97
C LEU A 110 10.18 -5.34 6.94
N ALA A 111 8.87 -5.33 7.22
CA ALA A 111 7.88 -4.76 6.33
C ALA A 111 6.85 -3.92 7.09
N THR A 112 6.28 -2.91 6.43
CA THR A 112 5.10 -2.18 6.88
C THR A 112 4.08 -2.15 5.76
N MET A 113 2.87 -2.63 6.01
CA MET A 113 1.75 -2.54 5.08
C MET A 113 0.88 -1.36 5.47
N VAL A 114 0.63 -0.47 4.50
CA VAL A 114 -0.24 0.69 4.63
C VAL A 114 -1.40 0.53 3.66
N ILE A 115 -2.62 0.58 4.18
CA ILE A 115 -3.84 0.59 3.39
C ILE A 115 -4.49 1.96 3.56
N ALA A 116 -4.50 2.72 2.47
CA ALA A 116 -5.11 4.05 2.42
C ALA A 116 -6.42 3.99 1.64
N TYR A 117 -7.34 4.88 2.00
CA TYR A 117 -8.64 5.01 1.33
C TYR A 117 -8.54 5.98 0.17
N ARG A 118 -9.26 5.69 -0.92
CA ARG A 118 -9.47 6.62 -2.03
C ARG A 118 -10.91 7.12 -2.02
N SER A 119 -11.06 8.40 -2.38
CA SER A 119 -12.32 9.09 -2.63
C SER A 119 -12.97 8.63 -3.92
#